data_AF-A0A2S1JBT4-F1
#
_entry.id   AF-A0A2S1JBT4-F1
#
_cell.length_a   1.000
_cell.length_b   1.000
_cell.length_c   1.000
_cell.angle_alpha   90.00
_cell.angle_beta   90.00
_cell.angle_gamma   90.00
#
_symmetry.space_group_name_H-M   'P 1'
#
loop_
_entity.id
_entity.type
_entity.pdbx_description
1 polymer ?
#
loop_
_entity_poly.entity_id
_entity_poly.type
_entity_poly.pdbx_seq_one_letter_code
_entity_poly.pdbx_strand_id
1 'polypeptide(L)'
;MPVLIFIVPVISVVLISSSDWFWSLNVADRISIFTSCITAAAFCATAWNAYEAKKSAKAAMKAVQITSDSLTEARKSSFEQWFKTLLEHHEKLLGQVKEELSSSTGEKIKNNLRVDYLHQVYGSVVMNQVFIRYVSNIVSILEYIDKGFYSPSSKIEEKKVYAEQLRHFITPDVMLIIAIFGLNYYGETSHNSHKLKRLLNKYNFFEGDPVLNTTLITTSNGRLDVKNLFERDYRSLVREYIKHSIICTRYKNYSEKPEVSDVVRITNSILWSYKSPGGDLLRAEFNSLISNMEKEIEHYLENADKELKNFEDTLSELVGCKLLSNSKLGKRSGLYVINDKEDAISLVKHYLKRVDRGICNIGPEHVYFNTINSIYDGKLGNTLNSKIDNYVFYSALLHLNNRASKSIILSKIFSGARNIIEQKKRNLDNLA
;
A
#
# COMPACT_ATOMS: atom_id res chain seq x y z
N MET A 1 51.47 44.69 -22.05
CA MET A 1 50.49 45.03 -23.10
C MET A 1 49.70 46.34 -22.91
N PRO A 2 49.39 46.88 -21.72
CA PRO A 2 48.44 48.01 -21.60
C PRO A 2 49.05 49.36 -21.99
N VAL A 3 50.35 49.54 -21.79
CA VAL A 3 51.07 50.78 -22.10
C VAL A 3 51.13 51.03 -23.62
N LEU A 4 51.24 49.98 -24.44
CA LEU A 4 51.34 50.10 -25.90
C LEU A 4 50.04 50.62 -26.56
N ILE A 5 48.86 50.30 -26.01
CA ILE A 5 47.56 50.67 -26.63
C ILE A 5 47.28 52.18 -26.50
N PHE A 6 47.75 52.83 -25.44
CA PHE A 6 47.62 54.28 -25.25
C PHE A 6 48.81 55.06 -25.83
N ILE A 7 50.00 54.47 -25.81
CA ILE A 7 51.20 55.11 -26.34
C ILE A 7 51.17 55.18 -27.87
N VAL A 8 50.66 54.16 -28.57
CA VAL A 8 50.68 54.13 -30.03
C VAL A 8 49.88 55.28 -30.68
N PRO A 9 48.62 55.58 -30.29
CA PRO A 9 47.88 56.72 -30.84
C PRO A 9 48.53 58.07 -30.51
N VAL A 10 49.02 58.25 -29.29
CA VAL A 10 49.67 59.50 -28.84
C VAL A 10 51.00 59.72 -29.57
N ILE A 11 51.84 58.68 -29.68
CA ILE A 11 53.08 58.74 -30.46
C ILE A 11 52.77 58.96 -31.94
N SER A 12 51.71 58.36 -32.48
CA SER A 12 51.32 58.55 -33.89
C SER A 12 50.92 60.00 -34.17
N VAL A 13 50.18 60.64 -33.26
CA VAL A 13 49.84 62.07 -33.35
C VAL A 13 51.09 62.96 -33.29
N VAL A 14 52.03 62.65 -32.40
CA VAL A 14 53.31 63.39 -32.29
C VAL A 14 54.16 63.20 -33.55
N LEU A 15 54.29 61.98 -34.06
CA LEU A 15 55.06 61.69 -35.27
C LEU A 15 54.44 62.33 -36.53
N ILE A 16 53.12 62.25 -36.69
CA ILE A 16 52.40 62.83 -37.83
C ILE A 16 52.50 64.37 -37.80
N SER A 17 52.34 65.01 -36.63
CA SER A 17 52.41 66.47 -36.50
C SER A 17 53.83 67.05 -36.63
N SER A 18 54.87 66.23 -36.41
CA SER A 18 56.28 66.61 -36.56
C SER A 18 56.80 66.56 -38.00
N SER A 19 55.97 66.17 -38.95
CA SER A 19 56.39 65.92 -40.34
C SER A 19 55.93 67.02 -41.29
N ASP A 20 56.84 67.54 -42.12
CA ASP A 20 56.59 68.71 -42.99
C ASP A 20 55.46 68.46 -44.00
N TRP A 21 55.30 67.21 -44.46
CA TRP A 21 54.23 66.84 -45.39
C TRP A 21 52.83 67.04 -44.78
N PHE A 22 52.68 66.87 -43.47
CA PHE A 22 51.39 67.05 -42.79
C PHE A 22 50.97 68.53 -42.79
N TRP A 23 51.93 69.44 -42.64
CA TRP A 23 51.68 70.89 -42.74
C TRP A 23 51.48 71.36 -44.19
N SER A 24 51.84 70.55 -45.18
CA SER A 24 51.57 70.81 -46.60
C SER A 24 50.15 70.44 -47.06
N LEU A 25 49.40 69.67 -46.25
CA LEU A 25 48.02 69.26 -46.57
C LEU A 25 47.01 70.43 -46.48
N ASN A 26 45.81 70.23 -47.03
CA ASN A 26 44.71 71.16 -46.81
C ASN A 26 44.21 71.11 -45.36
N VAL A 27 43.67 72.22 -44.88
CA VAL A 27 43.18 72.36 -43.49
C VAL A 27 42.11 71.31 -43.16
N ALA A 28 41.24 70.96 -44.12
CA ALA A 28 40.21 69.95 -43.96
C ALA A 28 40.80 68.53 -43.70
N ASP A 29 41.85 68.16 -44.42
CA ASP A 29 42.47 66.82 -44.29
C ASP A 29 43.23 66.68 -42.97
N ARG A 30 43.89 67.76 -42.50
CA ARG A 30 44.52 67.79 -41.18
C ARG A 30 43.53 67.59 -40.04
N ILE A 31 42.40 68.29 -40.10
CA ILE A 31 41.33 68.18 -39.09
C ILE A 31 40.76 66.76 -39.09
N SER A 32 40.54 66.16 -40.26
CA SER A 32 40.08 64.78 -40.41
C SER A 32 41.03 63.77 -39.72
N ILE A 33 42.35 63.89 -39.97
CA ILE A 33 43.36 63.02 -39.38
C ILE A 33 43.41 63.17 -37.85
N PHE A 34 43.46 64.39 -37.30
CA PHE A 34 43.43 64.60 -35.85
C PHE A 34 42.15 64.05 -35.20
N THR A 35 41.00 64.28 -35.84
CA THR A 35 39.71 63.79 -35.34
C THR A 35 39.71 62.26 -35.30
N SER A 36 40.22 61.60 -36.34
CA SER A 36 40.32 60.13 -36.38
C SER A 36 41.20 59.55 -35.28
N CYS A 37 42.33 60.19 -34.94
CA CYS A 37 43.21 59.77 -33.86
C CYS A 37 42.58 59.97 -32.47
N ILE A 38 41.88 61.09 -32.26
CA ILE A 38 41.14 61.36 -31.01
C ILE A 38 40.03 60.34 -30.84
N THR A 39 39.28 60.03 -31.91
CA THR A 39 38.23 59.02 -31.90
C THR A 39 38.80 57.63 -31.62
N ALA A 40 39.94 57.26 -32.21
CA ALA A 40 40.60 55.98 -31.94
C ALA A 40 41.07 55.86 -30.47
N ALA A 41 41.67 56.93 -29.92
CA ALA A 41 42.07 56.98 -28.51
C ALA A 41 40.85 56.90 -27.57
N ALA A 42 39.74 57.56 -27.91
CA ALA A 42 38.48 57.45 -27.18
C ALA A 42 37.94 56.01 -27.20
N PHE A 43 37.95 55.33 -28.35
CA PHE A 43 37.55 53.91 -28.45
C PHE A 43 38.45 52.99 -27.62
N CYS A 44 39.78 53.21 -27.62
CA CYS A 44 40.70 52.45 -26.77
C CYS A 44 40.43 52.69 -25.27
N ALA A 45 40.15 53.93 -24.87
CA ALA A 45 39.75 54.26 -23.50
C ALA A 45 38.42 53.61 -23.10
N THR A 46 37.41 53.65 -23.98
CA THR A 46 36.12 52.98 -23.76
C THR A 46 36.28 51.46 -23.69
N ALA A 47 37.11 50.85 -24.54
CA ALA A 47 37.38 49.42 -24.53
C ALA A 47 38.14 48.99 -23.25
N TRP A 48 39.07 49.80 -22.75
CA TRP A 48 39.75 49.56 -21.48
C TRP A 48 38.79 49.65 -20.30
N ASN A 49 38.00 50.72 -20.24
CA ASN A 49 36.98 50.89 -19.21
C ASN A 49 35.97 49.74 -19.25
N ALA A 50 35.58 49.25 -20.43
CA ALA A 50 34.74 48.07 -20.58
C ALA A 50 35.43 46.77 -20.12
N TYR A 51 36.73 46.61 -20.39
CA TYR A 51 37.51 45.46 -19.94
C TYR A 51 37.69 45.43 -18.41
N GLU A 52 38.03 46.57 -17.80
CA GLU A 52 38.09 46.70 -16.34
C GLU A 52 36.73 46.54 -15.70
N ALA A 53 35.66 47.09 -16.30
CA ALA A 53 34.29 46.86 -15.86
C ALA A 53 33.92 45.37 -15.93
N LYS A 54 34.32 44.64 -16.98
CA LYS A 54 34.11 43.18 -17.08
C LYS A 54 34.89 42.41 -16.01
N LYS A 55 36.15 42.78 -15.76
CA LYS A 55 36.98 42.15 -14.71
C LYS A 55 36.39 42.40 -13.32
N SER A 56 35.95 43.63 -13.06
CA SER A 56 35.26 44.05 -11.84
C SER A 56 33.94 43.31 -11.67
N ALA A 57 33.10 43.25 -12.71
CA ALA A 57 31.84 42.50 -12.70
C ALA A 57 32.04 41.01 -12.44
N LYS A 58 33.08 40.39 -13.01
CA LYS A 58 33.41 38.98 -12.76
C LYS A 58 33.88 38.75 -11.32
N ALA A 59 34.65 39.67 -10.75
CA ALA A 59 35.06 39.61 -9.34
C ALA A 59 33.86 39.82 -8.40
N ALA A 60 32.98 40.77 -8.72
CA ALA A 60 31.74 41.01 -7.99
C ALA A 60 30.80 39.80 -8.06
N MET A 61 30.64 39.17 -9.23
CA MET A 61 29.86 37.93 -9.36
C MET A 61 30.46 36.79 -8.53
N LYS A 62 31.79 36.63 -8.53
CA LYS A 62 32.44 35.64 -7.65
C LYS A 62 32.23 35.96 -6.17
N ALA A 63 32.32 37.22 -5.77
CA ALA A 63 32.06 37.64 -4.39
C ALA A 63 30.60 37.42 -3.99
N VAL A 64 29.65 37.73 -4.88
CA VAL A 64 28.21 37.46 -4.71
C VAL A 64 27.96 35.95 -4.61
N GLN A 65 28.63 35.14 -5.43
CA GLN A 65 28.53 33.69 -5.36
C GLN A 65 29.08 33.14 -4.04
N ILE A 66 30.28 33.55 -3.61
CA ILE A 66 30.85 33.17 -2.31
C ILE A 66 29.94 33.62 -1.15
N THR A 67 29.36 34.82 -1.24
CA THR A 67 28.44 35.34 -0.21
C THR A 67 27.13 34.54 -0.18
N SER A 68 26.60 34.19 -1.36
CA SER A 68 25.43 33.33 -1.51
C SER A 68 25.70 31.95 -0.92
N ASP A 69 26.84 31.33 -1.27
CA ASP A 69 27.25 30.01 -0.78
C ASP A 69 27.42 30.03 0.75
N SER A 70 28.09 31.07 1.29
CA SER A 70 28.25 31.27 2.74
C SER A 70 26.90 31.45 3.45
N LEU A 71 25.96 32.18 2.85
CA LEU A 71 24.62 32.37 3.40
C LEU A 71 23.83 31.05 3.39
N THR A 72 23.96 30.24 2.34
CA THR A 72 23.33 28.92 2.30
C THR A 72 23.92 27.96 3.33
N GLU A 73 25.23 28.01 3.56
CA GLU A 73 25.91 27.20 4.57
C GLU A 73 25.52 27.62 5.99
N ALA A 74 25.43 28.93 6.26
CA ALA A 74 24.93 29.43 7.54
C ALA A 74 23.47 29.02 7.80
N ARG A 75 22.61 29.08 6.77
CA ARG A 75 21.21 28.60 6.87
C ARG A 75 21.15 27.09 7.11
N LYS A 76 22.01 26.32 6.45
CA LYS A 76 22.12 24.87 6.65
C LYS A 76 22.55 24.53 8.07
N SER A 77 23.59 25.19 8.58
CA SER A 77 24.06 24.99 9.95
C SER A 77 22.98 25.35 10.98
N SER A 78 22.26 26.46 10.79
CA SER A 78 21.13 26.84 11.63
C SER A 78 20.01 25.80 11.58
N PHE A 79 19.69 25.29 10.38
CA PHE A 79 18.70 24.23 10.21
C PHE A 79 19.10 22.96 10.96
N GLU A 80 20.34 22.50 10.81
CA GLU A 80 20.86 21.30 11.47
C GLU A 80 20.89 21.45 12.99
N GLN A 81 21.24 22.65 13.50
CA GLN A 81 21.22 22.93 14.93
C GLN A 81 19.80 22.85 15.51
N TRP A 82 18.82 23.48 14.86
CA TRP A 82 17.43 23.41 15.27
C TRP A 82 16.84 22.00 15.14
N PHE A 83 17.18 21.30 14.06
CA PHE A 83 16.80 19.90 13.87
C PHE A 83 17.34 19.01 14.99
N LYS A 84 18.59 19.22 15.41
CA LYS A 84 19.18 18.51 16.56
C LYS A 84 18.41 18.79 17.85
N THR A 85 18.08 20.05 18.15
CA THR A 85 17.26 20.40 19.32
C THR A 85 15.90 19.70 19.30
N LEU A 86 15.27 19.61 18.12
CA LEU A 86 14.02 18.89 17.94
C LEU A 86 14.17 17.37 18.17
N LEU A 87 15.30 16.78 17.77
CA LEU A 87 15.61 15.37 18.05
C LEU A 87 15.86 15.11 19.54
N GLU A 88 16.52 16.02 20.25
CA GLU A 88 16.70 15.93 21.71
C GLU A 88 15.34 15.98 22.44
N HIS A 89 14.43 16.85 21.99
CA HIS A 89 13.07 16.88 22.52
C HIS A 89 12.28 15.59 22.20
N HIS A 90 12.47 15.07 20.98
CA HIS A 90 11.91 13.79 20.56
C HIS A 90 12.34 12.63 21.47
N GLU A 91 13.62 12.52 21.81
CA GLU A 91 14.14 11.45 22.67
C GLU A 91 13.46 11.45 24.05
N LYS A 92 13.27 12.63 24.65
CA LYS A 92 12.56 12.78 25.92
C LYS A 92 11.12 12.30 25.84
N LEU A 93 10.39 12.67 24.79
CA LEU A 93 9.00 12.24 24.60
C LEU A 93 8.90 10.75 24.25
N LEU A 94 9.88 10.22 23.50
CA LEU A 94 9.96 8.79 23.21
C LEU A 94 10.14 7.97 24.49
N GLY A 95 10.91 8.46 25.47
CA GLY A 95 11.02 7.86 26.80
C GLY A 95 9.65 7.71 27.49
N GLN A 96 8.84 8.77 27.48
CA GLN A 96 7.48 8.76 28.04
C GLN A 96 6.56 7.77 27.32
N VAL A 97 6.66 7.69 25.99
CA VAL A 97 5.88 6.71 25.21
C VAL A 97 6.27 5.27 25.56
N LYS A 98 7.57 5.00 25.77
CA LYS A 98 8.06 3.67 26.18
C LYS A 98 7.57 3.29 27.58
N GLU A 99 7.54 4.24 28.51
CA GLU A 99 6.97 4.05 29.85
C GLU A 99 5.47 3.76 29.76
N GLU A 100 4.72 4.54 28.97
CA GLU A 100 3.28 4.34 28.76
C GLU A 100 2.99 2.98 28.12
N LEU A 101 3.80 2.55 27.14
CA LEU A 101 3.73 1.23 26.53
C LEU A 101 4.03 0.08 27.50
N SER A 102 4.79 0.35 28.56
CA SER A 102 5.11 -0.64 29.61
C SER A 102 4.09 -0.64 30.76
N SER A 103 3.15 0.32 30.76
CA SER A 103 2.07 0.40 31.74
C SER A 103 0.98 -0.65 31.51
N SER A 104 0.06 -0.80 32.46
CA SER A 104 -1.12 -1.65 32.31
C SER A 104 -2.03 -1.22 31.15
N THR A 105 -2.09 0.08 30.84
CA THR A 105 -2.79 0.62 29.66
C THR A 105 -2.06 0.22 28.38
N GLY A 106 -0.73 0.37 28.35
CA GLY A 106 0.11 -0.03 27.23
C GLY A 106 0.00 -1.51 26.89
N GLU A 107 0.00 -2.38 27.90
CA GLU A 107 -0.17 -3.83 27.70
C GLU A 107 -1.54 -4.20 27.11
N LYS A 108 -2.62 -3.50 27.49
CA LYS A 108 -3.93 -3.66 26.84
C LYS A 108 -3.89 -3.28 25.36
N ILE A 109 -3.22 -2.17 25.04
CA ILE A 109 -3.06 -1.71 23.65
C ILE A 109 -2.26 -2.74 22.84
N LYS A 110 -1.13 -3.25 23.37
CA LYS A 110 -0.33 -4.30 22.73
C LYS A 110 -1.14 -5.58 22.49
N ASN A 111 -1.92 -6.02 23.47
CA ASN A 111 -2.77 -7.20 23.32
C ASN A 111 -3.82 -7.01 22.22
N ASN A 112 -4.47 -5.85 22.16
CA ASN A 112 -5.45 -5.55 21.11
C ASN A 112 -4.79 -5.42 19.72
N LEU A 113 -3.55 -4.89 19.65
CA LEU A 113 -2.77 -4.84 18.42
C LEU A 113 -2.49 -6.25 17.85
N ARG A 114 -2.29 -7.26 18.71
CA ARG A 114 -2.10 -8.66 18.29
C ARG A 114 -3.35 -9.30 17.68
N VAL A 115 -4.54 -8.85 18.08
CA VAL A 115 -5.81 -9.32 17.48
C VAL A 115 -6.01 -8.72 16.07
N ASP A 116 -5.36 -7.59 15.80
CA ASP A 116 -5.28 -6.93 14.48
C ASP A 116 -6.66 -6.44 13.97
N TYR A 117 -7.55 -5.99 14.87
CA TYR A 117 -8.80 -5.32 14.50
C TYR A 117 -8.76 -3.82 14.79
N LEU A 118 -9.00 -3.00 13.77
CA LEU A 118 -8.81 -1.55 13.88
C LEU A 118 -9.73 -0.90 14.92
N HIS A 119 -11.02 -1.27 14.95
CA HIS A 119 -11.98 -0.73 15.93
C HIS A 119 -11.59 -0.96 17.40
N GLN A 120 -10.88 -2.05 17.69
CA GLN A 120 -10.51 -2.42 19.06
C GLN A 120 -9.32 -1.63 19.60
N VAL A 121 -8.51 -1.07 18.71
CA VAL A 121 -7.27 -0.37 19.07
C VAL A 121 -7.37 1.13 18.84
N TYR A 122 -8.00 1.56 17.74
CA TYR A 122 -7.91 2.93 17.25
C TYR A 122 -8.20 3.96 18.35
N GLY A 123 -9.35 3.87 19.00
CA GLY A 123 -9.75 4.80 20.07
C GLY A 123 -8.76 4.84 21.25
N SER A 124 -8.26 3.68 21.68
CA SER A 124 -7.29 3.58 22.78
C SER A 124 -5.93 4.21 22.46
N VAL A 125 -5.55 4.21 21.18
CA VAL A 125 -4.30 4.82 20.71
C VAL A 125 -4.48 6.32 20.51
N VAL A 126 -5.50 6.74 19.74
CA VAL A 126 -5.65 8.15 19.34
C VAL A 126 -6.12 9.07 20.47
N MET A 127 -6.71 8.52 21.54
CA MET A 127 -7.15 9.29 22.72
C MET A 127 -6.09 9.33 23.83
N ASN A 128 -5.00 8.56 23.71
CA ASN A 128 -3.96 8.54 24.73
C ASN A 128 -3.13 9.84 24.68
N GLN A 129 -3.12 10.60 25.77
CA GLN A 129 -2.47 11.91 25.84
C GLN A 129 -0.95 11.86 25.64
N VAL A 130 -0.29 10.78 26.08
CA VAL A 130 1.15 10.60 25.86
C VAL A 130 1.43 10.42 24.37
N PHE A 131 0.64 9.59 23.70
CA PHE A 131 0.79 9.35 22.27
C PHE A 131 0.43 10.58 21.43
N ILE A 132 -0.65 11.31 21.77
CA ILE A 132 -1.03 12.57 21.11
C ILE A 132 0.11 13.58 21.15
N ARG A 133 0.73 13.78 22.33
CA ARG A 133 1.85 14.73 22.50
C ARG A 133 3.05 14.32 21.64
N TYR A 134 3.40 13.05 21.67
CA TYR A 134 4.52 12.53 20.89
C TYR A 134 4.27 12.65 19.37
N VAL A 135 3.09 12.25 18.89
CA VAL A 135 2.73 12.35 17.47
C VAL A 135 2.69 13.82 17.01
N SER A 136 2.22 14.74 17.85
CA SER A 136 2.24 16.18 17.55
C SER A 136 3.68 16.70 17.40
N ASN A 137 4.62 16.20 18.20
CA ASN A 137 6.04 16.49 18.03
C ASN A 137 6.56 15.93 16.70
N ILE A 138 6.23 14.68 16.33
CA ILE A 138 6.60 14.12 15.02
C ILE A 138 6.10 15.00 13.87
N VAL A 139 4.84 15.45 13.91
CA VAL A 139 4.29 16.38 12.91
C VAL A 139 5.12 17.65 12.83
N SER A 140 5.49 18.23 13.98
CA SER A 140 6.28 19.46 14.07
C SER A 140 7.68 19.31 13.45
N ILE A 141 8.34 18.17 13.70
CA ILE A 141 9.64 17.85 13.10
C ILE A 141 9.53 17.70 11.59
N LEU A 142 8.55 16.93 11.11
CA LEU A 142 8.34 16.73 9.67
C LEU A 142 7.94 18.03 8.96
N GLU A 143 7.20 18.92 9.62
CA GLU A 143 6.92 20.26 9.09
C GLU A 143 8.16 21.15 9.05
N TYR A 144 9.03 21.05 10.04
CA TYR A 144 10.29 21.77 10.05
C TYR A 144 11.18 21.33 8.88
N ILE A 145 11.27 20.02 8.62
CA ILE A 145 11.93 19.47 7.44
C ILE A 145 11.26 19.98 6.15
N ASP A 146 9.92 20.11 6.13
CA ASP A 146 9.18 20.52 4.94
C ASP A 146 9.37 22.00 4.59
N LYS A 147 9.07 22.87 5.54
CA LYS A 147 8.98 24.33 5.36
C LYS A 147 10.24 25.07 5.79
N GLY A 148 10.94 24.56 6.79
CA GLY A 148 12.13 25.17 7.38
C GLY A 148 13.43 24.83 6.66
N PHE A 149 13.39 24.03 5.60
CA PHE A 149 14.58 23.57 4.89
C PHE A 149 15.39 24.75 4.33
N TYR A 150 16.70 24.71 4.52
CA TYR A 150 17.63 25.81 4.22
C TYR A 150 17.73 26.17 2.72
N SER A 151 17.35 25.25 1.84
CA SER A 151 17.37 25.44 0.39
C SER A 151 15.94 25.40 -0.19
N PRO A 152 15.45 26.51 -0.78
CA PRO A 152 14.10 26.57 -1.36
C PRO A 152 13.96 25.79 -2.68
N SER A 153 15.07 25.46 -3.34
CA SER A 153 15.13 24.65 -4.57
C SER A 153 15.57 23.21 -4.34
N SER A 154 15.69 22.77 -3.08
CA SER A 154 16.15 21.42 -2.78
C SER A 154 15.20 20.34 -3.28
N LYS A 155 15.81 19.24 -3.73
CA LYS A 155 15.07 18.04 -4.12
C LYS A 155 14.47 17.38 -2.87
N ILE A 156 13.32 16.72 -3.04
CA ILE A 156 12.63 16.04 -1.94
C ILE A 156 13.52 14.95 -1.30
N GLU A 157 14.44 14.38 -2.09
CA GLU A 157 15.43 13.37 -1.70
C GLU A 157 16.37 13.88 -0.60
N GLU A 158 16.81 15.14 -0.64
CA GLU A 158 17.65 15.71 0.42
C GLU A 158 16.88 15.85 1.73
N LYS A 159 15.59 16.21 1.64
CA LYS A 159 14.71 16.30 2.81
C LYS A 159 14.40 14.92 3.40
N LYS A 160 14.27 13.90 2.56
CA LYS A 160 14.04 12.51 2.98
C LYS A 160 15.15 11.99 3.89
N VAL A 161 16.40 12.40 3.70
CA VAL A 161 17.52 12.00 4.59
C VAL A 161 17.24 12.38 6.04
N TYR A 162 16.70 13.58 6.31
CA TYR A 162 16.38 14.00 7.68
C TYR A 162 15.14 13.29 8.24
N ALA A 163 14.14 13.00 7.40
CA ALA A 163 12.98 12.20 7.80
C ALA A 163 13.38 10.75 8.12
N GLU A 164 14.31 10.18 7.36
CA GLU A 164 14.92 8.89 7.64
C GLU A 164 15.71 8.92 8.95
N GLN A 165 16.53 9.95 9.20
CA GLN A 165 17.23 10.09 10.49
C GLN A 165 16.25 10.06 11.66
N LEU A 166 15.15 10.84 11.60
CA LEU A 166 14.09 10.78 12.61
C LEU A 166 13.55 9.36 12.78
N ARG A 167 13.24 8.67 11.68
CA ARG A 167 12.71 7.29 11.70
C ARG A 167 13.61 6.33 12.47
N HIS A 168 14.93 6.40 12.27
CA HIS A 168 15.88 5.46 12.90
C HIS A 168 15.89 5.53 14.44
N PHE A 169 15.41 6.62 15.04
CA PHE A 169 15.30 6.74 16.49
C PHE A 169 14.01 6.12 17.06
N ILE A 170 13.05 5.74 16.20
CA ILE A 170 11.72 5.28 16.62
C ILE A 170 11.69 3.74 16.66
N THR A 171 11.16 3.18 17.76
CA THR A 171 10.99 1.73 17.87
C THR A 171 9.78 1.24 17.07
N PRO A 172 9.74 -0.05 16.67
CA PRO A 172 8.66 -0.55 15.82
C PRO A 172 7.24 -0.38 16.37
N ASP A 173 7.04 -0.61 17.68
CA ASP A 173 5.74 -0.41 18.34
C ASP A 173 5.27 1.05 18.25
N VAL A 174 6.19 1.99 18.37
CA VAL A 174 5.90 3.43 18.34
C VAL A 174 5.63 3.89 16.91
N MET A 175 6.30 3.31 15.92
CA MET A 175 6.00 3.56 14.51
C MET A 175 4.61 3.05 14.12
N LEU A 176 4.19 1.91 14.68
CA LEU A 176 2.82 1.41 14.51
C LEU A 176 1.79 2.39 15.10
N ILE A 177 2.06 2.95 16.27
CA ILE A 177 1.23 4.03 16.85
C ILE A 177 1.14 5.22 15.90
N ILE A 178 2.28 5.73 15.40
CA ILE A 178 2.32 6.85 14.44
C ILE A 178 1.46 6.52 13.20
N ALA A 179 1.60 5.31 12.65
CA ALA A 179 0.85 4.87 11.48
C ALA A 179 -0.67 4.85 11.74
N ILE A 180 -1.11 4.32 12.89
CA ILE A 180 -2.52 4.30 13.30
C ILE A 180 -3.08 5.72 13.46
N PHE A 181 -2.31 6.64 14.03
CA PHE A 181 -2.70 8.04 14.17
C PHE A 181 -2.94 8.76 12.85
N GLY A 182 -2.28 8.33 11.77
CA GLY A 182 -2.49 8.91 10.45
C GLY A 182 -3.67 8.30 9.68
N LEU A 183 -4.30 7.24 10.18
CA LEU A 183 -5.49 6.62 9.56
C LEU A 183 -6.75 7.48 9.79
N ASN A 184 -7.68 7.43 8.84
CA ASN A 184 -8.96 8.13 8.91
C ASN A 184 -10.12 7.19 9.28
N TYR A 185 -10.20 6.72 10.54
CA TYR A 185 -11.18 5.69 10.95
C TYR A 185 -12.53 6.23 11.48
N TYR A 186 -12.55 7.39 12.16
CA TYR A 186 -13.75 8.00 12.75
C TYR A 186 -13.96 9.47 12.34
N GLY A 187 -13.45 9.88 11.17
CA GLY A 187 -13.37 11.30 10.78
C GLY A 187 -12.29 12.09 11.56
N GLU A 188 -12.30 13.42 11.47
CA GLU A 188 -11.31 14.37 12.05
C GLU A 188 -11.30 14.43 13.60
N THR A 189 -11.41 13.30 14.29
CA THR A 189 -11.38 13.25 15.76
C THR A 189 -9.97 13.35 16.35
N SER A 190 -8.93 13.05 15.56
CA SER A 190 -7.53 13.17 15.99
C SER A 190 -6.89 14.44 15.45
N HIS A 191 -6.34 15.26 16.35
CA HIS A 191 -5.58 16.46 15.97
C HIS A 191 -4.48 16.09 14.95
N ASN A 192 -4.46 16.75 13.80
CA ASN A 192 -3.44 16.65 12.76
C ASN A 192 -3.32 15.32 11.98
N SER A 193 -4.26 14.37 12.02
CA SER A 193 -4.12 13.09 11.27
C SER A 193 -3.92 13.26 9.77
N HIS A 194 -4.73 14.07 9.10
CA HIS A 194 -4.56 14.37 7.67
C HIS A 194 -3.19 14.98 7.36
N LYS A 195 -2.73 15.87 8.24
CA LYS A 195 -1.44 16.56 8.11
C LYS A 195 -0.29 15.59 8.30
N LEU A 196 -0.35 14.77 9.35
CA LEU A 196 0.59 13.69 9.63
C LEU A 196 0.67 12.75 8.44
N LYS A 197 -0.46 12.20 7.99
CA LYS A 197 -0.51 11.25 6.88
C LYS A 197 0.10 11.82 5.60
N ARG A 198 -0.22 13.08 5.27
CA ARG A 198 0.37 13.79 4.12
C ARG A 198 1.89 13.87 4.24
N LEU A 199 2.42 14.21 5.41
CA LEU A 199 3.87 14.31 5.64
C LEU A 199 4.54 12.93 5.60
N LEU A 200 3.94 11.92 6.23
CA LEU A 200 4.44 10.54 6.22
C LEU A 200 4.55 9.99 4.78
N ASN A 201 3.51 10.21 3.95
CA ASN A 201 3.51 9.78 2.56
C ASN A 201 4.47 10.61 1.69
N LYS A 202 4.55 11.93 1.90
CA LYS A 202 5.49 12.81 1.17
C LYS A 202 6.94 12.36 1.32
N TYR A 203 7.32 11.90 2.52
CA TYR A 203 8.67 11.44 2.82
C TYR A 203 8.89 9.94 2.70
N ASN A 204 7.90 9.18 2.24
CA ASN A 204 7.96 7.71 2.20
C ASN A 204 8.42 7.12 3.55
N PHE A 205 7.87 7.63 4.65
CA PHE A 205 8.40 7.39 5.99
C PHE A 205 8.57 5.90 6.33
N PHE A 206 7.73 5.02 5.77
CA PHE A 206 7.74 3.57 6.02
C PHE A 206 8.40 2.72 4.92
N GLU A 207 9.01 3.32 3.89
CA GLU A 207 9.53 2.59 2.72
C GLU A 207 10.69 1.63 3.06
N GLY A 208 11.55 2.03 4.00
CA GLY A 208 12.72 1.25 4.42
C GLY A 208 12.53 0.43 5.70
N ASP A 209 11.31 0.34 6.24
CA ASP A 209 11.12 -0.15 7.61
C ASP A 209 10.59 -1.59 7.73
N PRO A 210 11.27 -2.48 8.47
CA PRO A 210 10.72 -3.77 8.89
C PRO A 210 9.57 -3.70 9.92
N VAL A 211 9.11 -2.53 10.39
CA VAL A 211 7.96 -2.36 11.32
C VAL A 211 6.74 -3.15 10.87
N LEU A 212 6.46 -3.15 9.57
CA LEU A 212 5.35 -3.90 9.02
C LEU A 212 5.57 -5.41 9.09
N ASN A 213 6.84 -5.85 9.12
CA ASN A 213 7.23 -7.26 9.16
C ASN A 213 7.24 -7.88 10.56
N THR A 214 7.52 -7.12 11.63
CA THR A 214 7.77 -7.69 12.97
C THR A 214 6.64 -7.48 13.97
N THR A 215 5.87 -6.40 13.85
CA THR A 215 4.99 -5.93 14.94
C THR A 215 3.54 -6.35 14.77
N LEU A 216 3.12 -6.68 13.54
CA LEU A 216 1.72 -6.85 13.19
C LEU A 216 1.27 -8.30 12.99
N ILE A 217 2.17 -9.29 12.85
CA ILE A 217 1.76 -10.69 12.75
C ILE A 217 2.80 -11.63 13.36
N THR A 218 2.39 -12.32 14.43
CA THR A 218 2.99 -13.57 14.87
C THR A 218 2.63 -14.67 13.87
N THR A 219 3.32 -14.73 12.72
CA THR A 219 3.55 -16.04 12.11
C THR A 219 4.58 -16.76 13.00
N SER A 220 4.61 -18.10 12.98
CA SER A 220 5.61 -18.90 13.70
C SER A 220 7.06 -18.51 13.36
N ASN A 221 7.27 -17.73 12.30
CA ASN A 221 8.57 -17.25 11.81
C ASN A 221 8.79 -15.73 12.00
N GLY A 222 7.88 -15.00 12.66
CA GLY A 222 8.06 -13.56 12.97
C GLY A 222 8.14 -12.64 11.74
N ARG A 223 7.56 -13.04 10.60
CA ARG A 223 7.52 -12.25 9.36
C ARG A 223 6.08 -12.07 8.87
N LEU A 224 5.76 -10.86 8.42
CA LEU A 224 4.52 -10.52 7.73
C LEU A 224 4.40 -11.32 6.42
N ASP A 225 3.38 -12.16 6.36
CA ASP A 225 2.98 -12.86 5.13
C ASP A 225 1.73 -12.21 4.54
N VAL A 226 1.96 -11.21 3.68
CA VAL A 226 0.90 -10.46 3.01
C VAL A 226 0.00 -11.37 2.16
N LYS A 227 0.54 -12.46 1.60
CA LYS A 227 -0.24 -13.38 0.77
C LYS A 227 -1.22 -14.18 1.61
N ASN A 228 -0.77 -14.71 2.75
CA ASN A 228 -1.65 -15.44 3.66
C ASN A 228 -2.72 -14.52 4.29
N LEU A 229 -2.36 -13.28 4.63
CA LEU A 229 -3.32 -12.25 5.01
C LEU A 229 -4.38 -12.03 3.93
N PHE A 230 -3.92 -11.80 2.70
CA PHE A 230 -4.80 -11.54 1.57
C PHE A 230 -5.71 -12.73 1.27
N GLU A 231 -5.18 -13.96 1.38
CA GLU A 231 -5.94 -15.20 1.24
C GLU A 231 -7.12 -15.23 2.21
N ARG A 232 -6.82 -15.02 3.49
CA ARG A 232 -7.80 -15.08 4.59
C ARG A 232 -8.83 -13.96 4.50
N ASP A 233 -8.39 -12.73 4.30
CA ASP A 233 -9.23 -11.54 4.53
C ASP A 233 -9.99 -11.08 3.27
N TYR A 234 -9.52 -11.45 2.08
CA TYR A 234 -10.09 -10.99 0.81
C TYR A 234 -10.37 -12.12 -0.18
N ARG A 235 -9.37 -12.93 -0.54
CA ARG A 235 -9.53 -13.97 -1.58
C ARG A 235 -10.55 -15.03 -1.19
N SER A 236 -10.57 -15.47 0.07
CA SER A 236 -11.54 -16.44 0.58
C SER A 236 -12.99 -15.98 0.37
N LEU A 237 -13.32 -14.74 0.75
CA LEU A 237 -14.66 -14.17 0.57
C LEU A 237 -15.08 -14.15 -0.92
N VAL A 238 -14.16 -13.75 -1.80
CA VAL A 238 -14.43 -13.70 -3.24
C VAL A 238 -14.60 -15.10 -3.82
N ARG A 239 -13.77 -16.06 -3.41
CA ARG A 239 -13.88 -17.47 -3.80
C ARG A 239 -15.24 -18.03 -3.36
N GLU A 240 -15.62 -17.83 -2.10
CA GLU A 240 -16.89 -18.31 -1.57
C GLU A 240 -18.09 -17.68 -2.30
N TYR A 241 -18.02 -16.39 -2.62
CA TYR A 241 -19.06 -15.73 -3.41
C TYR A 241 -19.22 -16.35 -4.80
N ILE A 242 -18.11 -16.60 -5.49
CA ILE A 242 -18.12 -17.22 -6.83
C ILE A 242 -18.65 -18.65 -6.73
N LYS A 243 -18.16 -19.45 -5.78
CA LYS A 243 -18.63 -20.83 -5.55
C LYS A 243 -20.13 -20.87 -5.25
N HIS A 244 -20.60 -20.08 -4.30
CA HIS A 244 -22.02 -19.94 -3.99
C HIS A 244 -22.84 -19.58 -5.24
N SER A 245 -22.39 -18.59 -6.02
CA SER A 245 -23.08 -18.14 -7.21
C SER A 245 -23.16 -19.22 -8.29
N ILE A 246 -22.11 -20.04 -8.45
CA ILE A 246 -22.09 -21.20 -9.35
C ILE A 246 -23.04 -22.29 -8.85
N ILE A 247 -23.00 -22.64 -7.56
CA ILE A 247 -23.89 -23.63 -6.94
C ILE A 247 -25.36 -23.26 -7.18
N CYS A 248 -25.71 -21.99 -6.94
CA CYS A 248 -27.07 -21.47 -7.11
C CYS A 248 -27.59 -21.50 -8.56
N THR A 249 -26.73 -21.75 -9.57
CA THR A 249 -27.19 -22.01 -10.95
C THR A 249 -27.96 -23.33 -11.08
N ARG A 250 -27.76 -24.26 -10.13
CA ARG A 250 -28.36 -25.60 -10.10
C ARG A 250 -29.13 -25.87 -8.80
N TYR A 251 -28.61 -25.42 -7.65
CA TYR A 251 -29.17 -25.68 -6.32
C TYR A 251 -29.36 -24.35 -5.58
N LYS A 252 -30.53 -23.72 -5.75
CA LYS A 252 -30.78 -22.32 -5.36
C LYS A 252 -30.68 -22.07 -3.86
N ASN A 253 -31.08 -23.06 -3.06
CA ASN A 253 -31.21 -22.94 -1.61
C ASN A 253 -30.14 -23.76 -0.86
N TYR A 254 -29.02 -24.08 -1.51
CA TYR A 254 -27.99 -24.94 -0.92
C TYR A 254 -27.14 -24.25 0.13
N SER A 255 -26.71 -23.02 -0.15
CA SER A 255 -25.86 -22.25 0.75
C SER A 255 -26.40 -20.83 0.85
N GLU A 256 -26.09 -20.17 1.96
CA GLU A 256 -26.37 -18.75 2.11
C GLU A 256 -25.33 -17.93 1.35
N LYS A 257 -25.74 -16.75 0.90
CA LYS A 257 -24.83 -15.83 0.23
C LYS A 257 -23.80 -15.35 1.28
N PRO A 258 -22.49 -15.38 0.98
CA PRO A 258 -21.49 -14.98 1.95
C PRO A 258 -21.66 -13.52 2.36
N GLU A 259 -21.58 -13.26 3.66
CA GLU A 259 -21.68 -11.93 4.22
C GLU A 259 -20.39 -11.13 3.98
N VAL A 260 -20.55 -9.92 3.46
CA VAL A 260 -19.44 -8.98 3.29
C VAL A 260 -19.26 -8.24 4.61
N SER A 261 -18.36 -8.73 5.47
CA SER A 261 -18.03 -8.05 6.73
C SER A 261 -17.30 -6.72 6.47
N ASP A 262 -17.69 -5.65 7.16
CA ASP A 262 -16.97 -4.37 7.13
C ASP A 262 -15.80 -4.31 8.14
N VAL A 263 -15.47 -5.43 8.79
CA VAL A 263 -14.34 -5.49 9.71
C VAL A 263 -13.04 -5.21 8.95
N VAL A 264 -12.31 -4.20 9.42
CA VAL A 264 -11.01 -3.82 8.85
C VAL A 264 -9.88 -4.13 9.83
N ARG A 265 -8.81 -4.70 9.27
CA ARG A 265 -7.59 -5.01 10.00
C ARG A 265 -6.63 -3.83 10.03
N ILE A 266 -5.88 -3.70 11.12
CA ILE A 266 -4.89 -2.64 11.29
C ILE A 266 -3.82 -2.79 10.22
N THR A 267 -3.33 -4.02 10.04
CA THR A 267 -2.29 -4.35 9.07
C THR A 267 -2.68 -3.96 7.65
N ASN A 268 -3.84 -4.40 7.19
CA ASN A 268 -4.30 -4.09 5.83
C ASN A 268 -4.53 -2.58 5.63
N SER A 269 -5.03 -1.89 6.67
CA SER A 269 -5.21 -0.44 6.63
C SER A 269 -3.86 0.27 6.43
N ILE A 270 -2.87 -0.04 7.26
CA ILE A 270 -1.55 0.60 7.17
C ILE A 270 -0.84 0.28 5.86
N LEU A 271 -0.85 -0.99 5.43
CA LEU A 271 -0.24 -1.40 4.16
C LEU A 271 -0.88 -0.67 2.97
N TRP A 272 -2.17 -0.40 3.04
CA TRP A 272 -2.87 0.33 1.99
C TRP A 272 -2.57 1.84 2.02
N SER A 273 -2.61 2.46 3.21
CA SER A 273 -2.47 3.91 3.41
C SER A 273 -1.06 4.46 3.15
N TYR A 274 -0.02 3.64 3.30
CA TYR A 274 1.37 4.09 3.23
C TYR A 274 2.20 3.34 2.18
N LYS A 275 3.16 4.04 1.57
CA LYS A 275 4.11 3.42 0.66
C LYS A 275 5.02 2.46 1.42
N SER A 276 4.97 1.18 1.06
CA SER A 276 5.81 0.13 1.64
C SER A 276 5.87 -1.07 0.69
N PRO A 277 6.92 -1.92 0.76
CA PRO A 277 6.99 -3.14 -0.04
C PRO A 277 5.78 -4.08 0.15
N GLY A 278 5.29 -4.19 1.40
CA GLY A 278 4.10 -4.99 1.70
C GLY A 278 2.81 -4.39 1.11
N GLY A 279 2.70 -3.06 1.10
CA GLY A 279 1.57 -2.36 0.47
C GLY A 279 1.52 -2.54 -1.03
N ASP A 280 2.68 -2.54 -1.70
CA ASP A 280 2.76 -2.76 -3.14
C ASP A 280 2.41 -4.21 -3.51
N LEU A 281 2.84 -5.18 -2.70
CA LEU A 281 2.40 -6.57 -2.83
C LEU A 281 0.89 -6.72 -2.63
N LEU A 282 0.32 -6.09 -1.58
CA LEU A 282 -1.13 -6.12 -1.33
C LEU A 282 -1.92 -5.56 -2.52
N ARG A 283 -1.49 -4.42 -3.08
CA ARG A 283 -2.09 -3.82 -4.29
C ARG A 283 -1.98 -4.75 -5.51
N ALA A 284 -0.85 -5.41 -5.70
CA ALA A 284 -0.66 -6.37 -6.80
C ALA A 284 -1.59 -7.60 -6.67
N GLU A 285 -1.78 -8.12 -5.46
CA GLU A 285 -2.72 -9.22 -5.19
C GLU A 285 -4.16 -8.80 -5.51
N PHE A 286 -4.59 -7.60 -5.11
CA PHE A 286 -5.91 -7.06 -5.49
C PHE A 286 -6.10 -6.94 -7.01
N ASN A 287 -5.07 -6.46 -7.73
CA ASN A 287 -5.14 -6.27 -9.18
C ASN A 287 -5.20 -7.59 -9.95
N SER A 288 -4.57 -8.64 -9.44
CA SER A 288 -4.55 -9.96 -10.09
C SER A 288 -5.70 -10.88 -9.65
N LEU A 289 -6.41 -10.56 -8.56
CA LEU A 289 -7.39 -11.43 -7.93
C LEU A 289 -8.44 -11.99 -8.89
N ILE A 290 -9.08 -11.16 -9.71
CA ILE A 290 -10.13 -11.63 -10.64
C ILE A 290 -9.56 -12.59 -11.69
N SER A 291 -8.42 -12.25 -12.30
CA SER A 291 -7.79 -13.14 -13.28
C SER A 291 -7.36 -14.47 -12.64
N ASN A 292 -6.89 -14.43 -11.40
CA ASN A 292 -6.56 -15.64 -10.64
C ASN A 292 -7.81 -16.47 -10.34
N MET A 293 -8.94 -15.85 -10.00
CA MET A 293 -10.22 -16.55 -9.81
C MET A 293 -10.73 -17.17 -11.12
N GLU A 294 -10.61 -16.47 -12.25
CA GLU A 294 -10.99 -17.00 -13.57
C GLU A 294 -10.20 -18.28 -13.89
N LYS A 295 -8.87 -18.24 -13.75
CA LYS A 295 -7.99 -19.41 -13.91
C LYS A 295 -8.32 -20.53 -12.93
N GLU A 296 -8.67 -20.19 -11.69
CA GLU A 296 -9.06 -21.17 -10.67
C GLU A 296 -10.36 -21.89 -11.07
N ILE A 297 -11.35 -21.17 -11.60
CA ILE A 297 -12.59 -21.77 -12.12
C ILE A 297 -12.34 -22.64 -13.36
N GLU A 298 -11.45 -22.22 -14.27
CA GLU A 298 -11.03 -23.05 -15.40
C GLU A 298 -10.38 -24.36 -14.94
N HIS A 299 -9.47 -24.29 -13.96
CA HIS A 299 -8.87 -25.47 -13.37
C HIS A 299 -9.90 -26.39 -12.68
N TYR A 300 -10.89 -25.83 -11.98
CA TYR A 300 -11.97 -26.63 -11.41
C TYR A 300 -12.85 -27.28 -12.49
N LEU A 301 -13.08 -26.61 -13.62
CA LEU A 301 -13.81 -27.17 -14.75
C LEU A 301 -13.07 -28.37 -15.36
N GLU A 302 -11.76 -28.25 -15.59
CA GLU A 302 -10.92 -29.32 -16.15
C GLU A 302 -10.92 -30.59 -15.28
N ASN A 303 -11.04 -30.43 -13.96
CA ASN A 303 -11.02 -31.54 -13.01
C ASN A 303 -12.41 -32.02 -12.57
N ALA A 304 -13.50 -31.36 -13.01
CA ALA A 304 -14.83 -31.57 -12.45
C ALA A 304 -15.34 -33.02 -12.60
N ASP A 305 -15.20 -33.63 -13.78
CA ASP A 305 -15.64 -35.02 -14.01
C ASP A 305 -14.88 -36.02 -13.11
N LYS A 306 -13.57 -35.81 -12.95
CA LYS A 306 -12.72 -36.63 -12.09
C LYS A 306 -13.15 -36.51 -10.63
N GLU A 307 -13.38 -35.30 -10.15
CA GLU A 307 -13.77 -35.05 -8.76
C GLU A 307 -15.17 -35.60 -8.44
N LEU A 308 -16.12 -35.52 -9.39
CA LEU A 308 -17.42 -36.17 -9.23
C LEU A 308 -17.29 -37.69 -9.12
N LYS A 309 -16.48 -38.31 -9.99
CA LYS A 309 -16.24 -39.75 -9.94
C LYS A 309 -15.58 -40.17 -8.63
N ASN A 310 -14.58 -39.42 -8.16
CA ASN A 310 -13.92 -39.67 -6.87
C ASN A 310 -14.90 -39.60 -5.68
N PHE A 311 -15.84 -38.64 -5.71
CA PHE A 311 -16.89 -38.56 -4.71
C PHE A 311 -17.80 -39.78 -4.75
N GLU A 312 -18.29 -40.15 -5.94
CA GLU A 312 -19.13 -41.33 -6.12
C GLU A 312 -18.41 -42.61 -5.65
N ASP A 313 -17.12 -42.76 -5.95
CA ASP A 313 -16.32 -43.90 -5.50
C ASP A 313 -16.19 -43.94 -3.97
N THR A 314 -16.07 -42.79 -3.31
CA THR A 314 -16.11 -42.69 -1.84
C THR A 314 -17.43 -43.19 -1.26
N LEU A 315 -18.56 -42.97 -1.94
CA LEU A 315 -19.86 -43.45 -1.46
C LEU A 315 -19.95 -44.97 -1.39
N SER A 316 -19.08 -45.70 -2.09
CA SER A 316 -18.98 -47.16 -2.01
C SER A 316 -18.64 -47.64 -0.59
N GLU A 317 -17.99 -46.79 0.22
CA GLU A 317 -17.74 -47.08 1.64
C GLU A 317 -19.03 -47.21 2.47
N LEU A 318 -20.16 -46.69 1.97
CA LEU A 318 -21.44 -46.73 2.66
C LEU A 318 -22.26 -47.99 2.32
N VAL A 319 -21.81 -48.81 1.38
CA VAL A 319 -22.50 -50.04 0.98
C VAL A 319 -22.56 -51.01 2.16
N GLY A 320 -23.74 -51.57 2.41
CA GLY A 320 -24.04 -52.41 3.57
C GLY A 320 -24.33 -51.64 4.87
N CYS A 321 -24.27 -50.30 4.85
CA CYS A 321 -24.65 -49.49 6.01
C CYS A 321 -26.16 -49.25 6.08
N LYS A 322 -26.69 -49.17 7.30
CA LYS A 322 -28.00 -48.62 7.62
C LYS A 322 -27.89 -47.10 7.82
N LEU A 323 -28.87 -46.37 7.31
CA LEU A 323 -29.02 -44.93 7.57
C LEU A 323 -29.79 -44.72 8.88
N LEU A 324 -29.15 -44.10 9.87
CA LEU A 324 -29.74 -43.81 11.17
C LEU A 324 -29.80 -42.31 11.46
N SER A 325 -30.70 -41.93 12.36
CA SER A 325 -30.78 -40.59 12.95
C SER A 325 -31.39 -40.70 14.34
N ASN A 326 -30.74 -40.06 15.33
CA ASN A 326 -31.20 -40.10 16.72
C ASN A 326 -32.38 -39.15 16.99
N SER A 327 -32.63 -38.18 16.11
CA SER A 327 -33.57 -37.08 16.40
C SER A 327 -34.52 -36.71 15.26
N LYS A 328 -34.19 -37.04 14.00
CA LYS A 328 -34.94 -36.50 12.83
C LYS A 328 -35.67 -37.54 11.99
N LEU A 329 -35.19 -38.79 11.92
CA LEU A 329 -35.86 -39.85 11.14
C LEU A 329 -36.94 -40.60 11.93
N GLY A 330 -36.93 -40.51 13.27
CA GLY A 330 -37.92 -41.17 14.13
C GLY A 330 -38.03 -42.67 13.84
N LYS A 331 -39.27 -43.16 13.63
CA LYS A 331 -39.56 -44.56 13.30
C LYS A 331 -38.94 -45.07 11.99
N ARG A 332 -38.41 -44.18 11.13
CA ARG A 332 -37.74 -44.53 9.87
C ARG A 332 -36.24 -44.78 10.03
N SER A 333 -35.67 -44.46 11.19
CA SER A 333 -34.25 -44.67 11.48
C SER A 333 -33.89 -46.16 11.39
N GLY A 334 -32.82 -46.50 10.68
CA GLY A 334 -32.32 -47.87 10.54
C GLY A 334 -33.13 -48.79 9.61
N LEU A 335 -34.24 -48.30 9.01
CA LEU A 335 -35.04 -49.06 8.04
C LEU A 335 -34.43 -49.09 6.64
N TYR A 336 -33.67 -48.05 6.28
CA TYR A 336 -33.03 -47.95 4.97
C TYR A 336 -31.61 -48.51 5.03
N VAL A 337 -31.35 -49.54 4.21
CA VAL A 337 -30.03 -50.15 4.00
C VAL A 337 -29.53 -49.72 2.62
N ILE A 338 -28.28 -49.29 2.55
CA ILE A 338 -27.60 -48.95 1.30
C ILE A 338 -27.09 -50.25 0.69
N ASN A 339 -27.71 -50.75 -0.38
CA ASN A 339 -27.36 -52.06 -0.93
C ASN A 339 -26.22 -51.97 -1.95
N ASP A 340 -26.14 -50.85 -2.66
CA ASP A 340 -25.13 -50.59 -3.67
C ASP A 340 -24.75 -49.10 -3.74
N LYS A 341 -23.84 -48.78 -4.65
CA LYS A 341 -23.35 -47.42 -4.88
C LYS A 341 -24.46 -46.50 -5.41
N GLU A 342 -25.38 -47.00 -6.23
CA GLU A 342 -26.47 -46.21 -6.80
C GLU A 342 -27.49 -45.79 -5.73
N ASP A 343 -27.75 -46.65 -4.75
CA ASP A 343 -28.54 -46.31 -3.56
C ASP A 343 -27.93 -45.11 -2.82
N ALA A 344 -26.61 -45.13 -2.58
CA ALA A 344 -25.91 -44.04 -1.90
C ALA A 344 -25.95 -42.73 -2.73
N ILE A 345 -25.74 -42.81 -4.04
CA ILE A 345 -25.85 -41.66 -4.95
C ILE A 345 -27.29 -41.12 -4.96
N SER A 346 -28.29 -42.00 -4.97
CA SER A 346 -29.71 -41.65 -4.94
C SER A 346 -30.08 -40.93 -3.65
N LEU A 347 -29.53 -41.35 -2.50
CA LEU A 347 -29.69 -40.65 -1.22
C LEU A 347 -29.14 -39.22 -1.29
N VAL A 348 -27.93 -39.03 -1.81
CA VAL A 348 -27.33 -37.68 -1.97
C VAL A 348 -28.19 -36.84 -2.92
N LYS A 349 -28.60 -37.37 -4.08
CA LYS A 349 -29.49 -36.67 -5.02
C LYS A 349 -30.83 -36.31 -4.37
N HIS A 350 -31.40 -37.20 -3.56
CA HIS A 350 -32.64 -36.96 -2.83
C HIS A 350 -32.47 -35.82 -1.82
N TYR A 351 -31.38 -35.85 -1.04
CA TYR A 351 -31.02 -34.79 -0.11
C TYR A 351 -30.90 -33.45 -0.83
N LEU A 352 -30.11 -33.37 -1.90
CA LEU A 352 -29.92 -32.13 -2.67
C LEU A 352 -31.21 -31.60 -3.28
N LYS A 353 -32.11 -32.47 -3.75
CA LYS A 353 -33.43 -32.08 -4.27
C LYS A 353 -34.32 -31.47 -3.18
N ARG A 354 -34.20 -31.94 -1.94
CA ARG A 354 -34.94 -31.37 -0.80
C ARG A 354 -34.35 -30.02 -0.40
N VAL A 355 -33.03 -29.93 -0.34
CA VAL A 355 -32.31 -28.68 -0.07
C VAL A 355 -32.70 -27.61 -1.08
N ASP A 356 -32.64 -27.92 -2.39
CA ASP A 356 -33.01 -26.98 -3.46
C ASP A 356 -34.47 -26.49 -3.36
N ARG A 357 -35.38 -27.32 -2.82
CA ARG A 357 -36.77 -26.93 -2.55
C ARG A 357 -36.96 -26.13 -1.26
N GLY A 358 -35.91 -25.86 -0.50
CA GLY A 358 -35.97 -25.21 0.81
C GLY A 358 -36.55 -26.11 1.91
N ILE A 359 -36.59 -27.44 1.71
CA ILE A 359 -37.19 -28.41 2.64
C ILE A 359 -36.08 -29.13 3.41
N CYS A 360 -35.33 -28.38 4.21
CA CYS A 360 -34.10 -28.85 4.86
C CYS A 360 -34.23 -29.11 6.37
N ASN A 361 -35.15 -30.00 6.75
CA ASN A 361 -35.35 -30.36 8.17
C ASN A 361 -34.35 -31.41 8.67
N ILE A 362 -33.57 -32.01 7.76
CA ILE A 362 -32.60 -33.10 8.01
C ILE A 362 -31.34 -32.81 7.19
N GLY A 363 -30.29 -32.34 7.87
CA GLY A 363 -28.95 -32.16 7.32
C GLY A 363 -28.01 -33.35 7.58
N PRO A 364 -26.83 -33.39 6.97
CA PRO A 364 -25.83 -34.45 7.16
C PRO A 364 -25.42 -34.66 8.63
N GLU A 365 -25.42 -33.61 9.44
CA GLU A 365 -25.17 -33.64 10.88
C GLU A 365 -26.22 -34.41 11.68
N HIS A 366 -27.40 -34.64 11.12
CA HIS A 366 -28.49 -35.34 11.78
C HIS A 366 -28.49 -36.85 11.52
N VAL A 367 -27.57 -37.35 10.70
CA VAL A 367 -27.54 -38.76 10.27
C VAL A 367 -26.19 -39.41 10.53
N TYR A 368 -26.18 -40.72 10.69
CA TYR A 368 -24.98 -41.54 10.77
C TYR A 368 -25.21 -42.90 10.11
N PHE A 369 -24.12 -43.55 9.73
CA PHE A 369 -24.12 -44.81 8.97
C PHE A 369 -23.46 -45.92 9.79
N ASN A 370 -24.20 -47.00 10.07
CA ASN A 370 -23.69 -48.18 10.77
C ASN A 370 -23.78 -49.42 9.90
N THR A 371 -22.75 -50.27 9.94
CA THR A 371 -22.82 -51.60 9.32
C THR A 371 -23.78 -52.50 10.09
N ILE A 372 -24.31 -53.52 9.40
CA ILE A 372 -25.27 -54.48 9.98
C ILE A 372 -24.68 -55.24 11.19
N ASN A 373 -23.34 -55.32 11.31
CA ASN A 373 -22.62 -56.22 12.23
C ASN A 373 -21.70 -55.52 13.26
N SER A 374 -21.64 -54.19 13.36
CA SER A 374 -20.70 -53.50 14.27
C SER A 374 -21.38 -52.79 15.45
N ILE A 375 -20.81 -52.96 16.65
CA ILE A 375 -21.12 -52.21 17.88
C ILE A 375 -20.29 -50.90 18.00
N TYR A 376 -19.37 -50.63 17.06
CA TYR A 376 -18.51 -49.43 17.06
C TYR A 376 -19.08 -48.24 16.27
N ASP A 377 -18.60 -47.05 16.67
CA ASP A 377 -19.00 -45.69 16.31
C ASP A 377 -19.24 -45.48 14.80
N GLY A 378 -20.48 -45.08 14.46
CA GLY A 378 -20.92 -44.90 13.07
C GLY A 378 -20.23 -43.75 12.37
N LYS A 379 -20.14 -43.81 11.04
CA LYS A 379 -19.64 -42.66 10.26
C LYS A 379 -20.70 -41.56 10.33
N LEU A 380 -20.40 -40.46 11.03
CA LEU A 380 -21.30 -39.29 11.08
C LEU A 380 -21.45 -38.69 9.69
N GLY A 381 -22.68 -38.35 9.29
CA GLY A 381 -22.91 -37.68 8.01
C GLY A 381 -22.20 -36.33 7.90
N ASN A 382 -21.93 -35.65 9.03
CA ASN A 382 -21.10 -34.44 9.05
C ASN A 382 -19.67 -34.68 8.51
N THR A 383 -19.11 -35.88 8.67
CA THR A 383 -17.79 -36.23 8.08
C THR A 383 -17.83 -36.29 6.55
N LEU A 384 -19.01 -36.44 5.95
CA LEU A 384 -19.22 -36.42 4.51
C LEU A 384 -19.56 -35.02 4.00
N ASN A 385 -19.82 -34.04 4.88
CA ASN A 385 -20.38 -32.75 4.48
C ASN A 385 -19.46 -32.01 3.50
N SER A 386 -18.17 -31.92 3.80
CA SER A 386 -17.18 -31.32 2.89
C SER A 386 -17.06 -32.04 1.53
N LYS A 387 -17.28 -33.36 1.51
CA LYS A 387 -17.31 -34.15 0.28
C LYS A 387 -18.59 -33.86 -0.53
N ILE A 388 -19.73 -33.73 0.15
CA ILE A 388 -21.00 -33.34 -0.46
C ILE A 388 -20.90 -31.91 -1.04
N ASP A 389 -20.31 -30.97 -0.30
CA ASP A 389 -20.10 -29.59 -0.77
C ASP A 389 -19.27 -29.54 -2.07
N ASN A 390 -18.18 -30.32 -2.12
CA ASN A 390 -17.37 -30.45 -3.33
C ASN A 390 -18.19 -31.05 -4.49
N TYR A 391 -18.92 -32.14 -4.24
CA TYR A 391 -19.79 -32.75 -5.25
C TYR A 391 -20.83 -31.75 -5.79
N VAL A 392 -21.46 -30.98 -4.91
CA VAL A 392 -22.46 -29.96 -5.26
C VAL A 392 -21.85 -28.87 -6.14
N PHE A 393 -20.68 -28.37 -5.75
CA PHE A 393 -19.94 -27.38 -6.53
C PHE A 393 -19.60 -27.89 -7.93
N TYR A 394 -18.92 -29.04 -8.05
CA TYR A 394 -18.53 -29.60 -9.36
C TYR A 394 -19.73 -29.99 -10.23
N SER A 395 -20.80 -30.51 -9.62
CA SER A 395 -22.06 -30.84 -10.30
C SER A 395 -22.75 -29.59 -10.87
N ALA A 396 -22.73 -28.48 -10.13
CA ALA A 396 -23.25 -27.20 -10.60
C ALA A 396 -22.35 -26.60 -11.70
N LEU A 397 -21.04 -26.74 -11.55
CA LEU A 397 -20.05 -26.24 -12.50
C LEU A 397 -20.15 -26.92 -13.88
N LEU A 398 -20.26 -28.25 -13.94
CA LEU A 398 -20.50 -28.98 -15.19
C LEU A 398 -21.85 -28.63 -15.83
N HIS A 399 -22.89 -28.51 -15.01
CA HIS A 399 -24.20 -28.11 -15.51
C HIS A 399 -24.18 -26.70 -16.09
N LEU A 400 -23.44 -25.76 -15.48
CA LEU A 400 -23.20 -24.43 -16.04
C LEU A 400 -22.39 -24.51 -17.34
N ASN A 401 -21.38 -25.37 -17.40
CA ASN A 401 -20.55 -25.55 -18.59
C ASN A 401 -21.35 -25.98 -19.83
N ASN A 402 -22.37 -26.80 -19.62
CA ASN A 402 -23.23 -27.32 -20.70
C ASN A 402 -24.33 -26.35 -21.15
N ARG A 403 -24.41 -25.14 -20.57
CA ARG A 403 -25.41 -24.13 -20.95
C ARG A 403 -24.88 -23.20 -22.05
N ALA A 404 -25.71 -22.92 -23.06
CA ALA A 404 -25.41 -21.91 -24.09
C ALA A 404 -25.13 -20.50 -23.49
N SER A 405 -25.72 -20.19 -22.34
CA SER A 405 -25.54 -18.91 -21.63
C SER A 405 -24.37 -18.88 -20.64
N LYS A 406 -23.47 -19.89 -20.64
CA LYS A 406 -22.31 -20.00 -19.72
C LYS A 406 -21.53 -18.69 -19.62
N SER A 407 -21.12 -18.13 -20.75
CA SER A 407 -20.28 -16.91 -20.81
C SER A 407 -20.98 -15.71 -20.15
N ILE A 408 -22.28 -15.54 -20.41
CA ILE A 408 -23.11 -14.47 -19.84
C ILE A 408 -23.29 -14.66 -18.33
N ILE A 409 -23.51 -15.90 -17.87
CA ILE A 409 -23.68 -16.19 -16.45
C ILE A 409 -22.35 -15.96 -15.70
N LEU A 410 -21.24 -16.48 -16.21
CA LEU A 410 -19.92 -16.28 -15.61
C LEU A 410 -19.53 -14.80 -15.58
N SER A 411 -19.76 -14.04 -16.66
CA SER A 411 -19.45 -12.61 -16.68
C SER A 411 -20.23 -11.85 -15.61
N LYS A 412 -21.49 -12.21 -15.37
CA LYS A 412 -22.31 -11.64 -14.28
C LYS A 412 -21.76 -12.01 -12.91
N ILE A 413 -21.35 -13.25 -12.69
CA ILE A 413 -20.74 -13.71 -11.43
C ILE A 413 -19.44 -12.94 -11.17
N PHE A 414 -18.53 -12.86 -12.15
CA PHE A 414 -17.29 -12.11 -12.01
C PHE A 414 -17.51 -10.60 -11.85
N SER A 415 -18.56 -10.03 -12.45
CA SER A 415 -18.95 -8.65 -12.19
C SER A 415 -19.39 -8.44 -10.72
N GLY A 416 -20.12 -9.40 -10.15
CA GLY A 416 -20.48 -9.37 -8.73
C GLY A 416 -19.25 -9.48 -7.82
N ALA A 417 -18.30 -10.35 -8.17
CA ALA A 417 -17.03 -10.47 -7.46
C ALA A 417 -16.21 -9.17 -7.51
N ARG A 418 -16.15 -8.52 -8.69
CA ARG A 418 -15.52 -7.19 -8.84
C ARG A 418 -16.15 -6.16 -7.92
N ASN A 419 -17.48 -6.13 -7.80
CA ASN A 419 -18.16 -5.20 -6.89
C ASN A 419 -17.77 -5.42 -5.41
N ILE A 420 -17.60 -6.68 -4.98
CA ILE A 420 -17.12 -7.00 -3.62
C ILE A 420 -15.69 -6.48 -3.43
N ILE A 421 -14.82 -6.70 -4.42
CA ILE A 421 -13.43 -6.21 -4.39
C ILE A 421 -13.39 -4.68 -4.30
N GLU A 422 -14.16 -3.98 -5.14
CA GLU A 422 -14.22 -2.52 -5.14
C GLU A 422 -14.87 -1.96 -3.87
N GLN A 423 -15.80 -2.67 -3.24
CA GLN A 423 -16.28 -2.31 -1.90
C GLN A 423 -15.16 -2.42 -0.86
N LYS A 424 -14.38 -3.50 -0.87
CA LYS A 424 -13.24 -3.68 0.04
C LYS A 424 -12.14 -2.64 -0.18
N LYS A 425 -11.81 -2.31 -1.43
CA LYS A 425 -10.87 -1.23 -1.76
C LYS A 425 -11.38 0.11 -1.26
N ARG A 426 -12.64 0.47 -1.53
CA ARG A 426 -13.25 1.72 -1.01
C ARG A 426 -13.21 1.80 0.52
N ASN A 427 -13.46 0.70 1.22
CA ASN A 427 -13.34 0.67 2.67
C ASN A 427 -11.90 0.98 3.12
N LEU A 428 -10.88 0.51 2.41
CA LEU A 428 -9.48 0.84 2.70
C LEU A 428 -9.15 2.28 2.27
N ASP A 429 -9.62 2.75 1.12
CA ASP A 429 -9.42 4.11 0.60
C ASP A 429 -9.98 5.17 1.55
N ASN A 430 -11.11 4.89 2.22
CA ASN A 430 -11.68 5.79 3.21
C ASN A 430 -10.76 5.99 4.44
N LEU A 431 -9.92 5.00 4.75
CA LEU A 431 -8.91 5.06 5.81
C LEU A 431 -7.60 5.66 5.32
N ALA A 432 -7.35 5.51 4.01
CA ALA A 432 -6.12 5.83 3.31
C ALA A 432 -5.88 7.30 3.16
#